data_AF-A0AA42J016-F1
#
_entry.id   AF-A0AA42J016-F1
#
_cell.length_a   1.000
_cell.length_b   1.000
_cell.length_c   1.000
_cell.angle_alpha   90.00
_cell.angle_beta   90.00
_cell.angle_gamma   90.00
#
_symmetry.space_group_name_H-M   'P 1'
#
loop_
_entity.id
_entity.type
_entity.pdbx_description
1 polymer ?
#
loop_
_entity_poly.entity_id
_entity_poly.type
_entity_poly.pdbx_seq_one_letter_code
_entity_poly.pdbx_strand_id
1 'polypeptide(L)' 'MINDIKSIDEEIKRLRVVLQTLDIQFKNSPYNKQPENTLRKKEALLMEIEKLKQIRNEKLSQ' A
#
# COMPACT_ATOMS: atom_id res chain seq x y z
N MET A 1 16.85 4.55 -5.59
CA MET A 1 16.04 3.46 -6.18
C MET A 1 16.08 2.28 -5.22
N ILE A 2 14.94 1.68 -4.92
CA ILE A 2 14.88 0.40 -4.20
C ILE A 2 15.43 -0.65 -5.16
N ASN A 3 16.65 -1.13 -4.93
CA ASN A 3 17.39 -1.86 -5.95
C ASN A 3 17.32 -3.38 -5.81
N ASP A 4 17.05 -3.87 -4.61
CA ASP A 4 17.04 -5.29 -4.28
C ASP A 4 15.65 -5.79 -3.85
N ILE A 5 15.40 -7.08 -4.08
CA ILE A 5 14.11 -7.75 -3.81
C ILE A 5 13.71 -7.61 -2.34
N LYS A 6 14.68 -7.67 -1.41
CA LYS A 6 14.40 -7.56 0.03
C LYS A 6 13.86 -6.17 0.38
N SER A 7 14.46 -5.11 -0.14
CA SER A 7 13.95 -3.75 0.08
C SER A 7 12.56 -3.54 -0.55
N ILE A 8 12.25 -4.18 -1.69
CA ILE A 8 10.91 -4.14 -2.28
C ILE A 8 9.89 -4.85 -1.37
N ASP A 9 10.25 -6.02 -0.84
CA ASP A 9 9.41 -6.78 0.08
C ASP A 9 9.14 -6.01 1.39
N GLU A 10 10.14 -5.31 1.92
CA GLU A 10 9.99 -4.44 3.09
C GLU A 10 9.05 -3.25 2.81
N GLU A 11 9.17 -2.62 1.64
CA GLU A 11 8.28 -1.52 1.27
C GLU A 11 6.83 -1.98 1.09
N ILE A 12 6.60 -3.12 0.42
CA ILE A 12 5.26 -3.73 0.31
C ILE A 12 4.67 -4.00 1.70
N LYS A 13 5.47 -4.51 2.66
CA LYS A 13 5.02 -4.71 4.04
C LYS A 13 4.65 -3.40 4.72
N ARG A 14 5.47 -2.35 4.59
CA ARG A 14 5.17 -1.02 5.14
C ARG A 14 3.85 -0.48 4.61
N LEU A 15 3.64 -0.49 3.29
CA LEU A 15 2.42 0.01 2.66
C LEU A 15 1.17 -0.78 3.09
N ARG A 16 1.29 -2.09 3.29
CA ARG A 16 0.19 -2.92 3.83
C ARG A 16 -0.20 -2.53 5.25
N VAL A 17 0.77 -2.24 6.12
CA VAL A 17 0.49 -1.77 7.49
C VAL A 17 -0.21 -0.41 7.48
N VAL A 18 0.22 0.50 6.60
CA VAL A 18 -0.44 1.80 6.41
C VAL A 18 -1.89 1.61 5.95
N LEU A 19 -2.13 0.71 5.00
CA LEU A 19 -3.48 0.39 4.52
C LEU A 19 -4.38 -0.16 5.63
N GLN A 20 -3.88 -1.10 6.43
CA GLN A 20 -4.62 -1.65 7.59
C GLN A 20 -4.93 -0.58 8.64
N THR A 21 -3.99 0.32 8.90
CA THR A 21 -4.19 1.44 9.82
C THR A 21 -5.29 2.37 9.32
N LEU A 22 -5.30 2.68 8.02
CA LEU A 22 -6.35 3.45 7.35
C LEU A 22 -7.72 2.75 7.43
N ASP A 23 -7.77 1.42 7.29
CA ASP A 23 -8.99 0.64 7.46
C ASP A 23 -9.55 0.71 8.88
N ILE A 24 -8.69 0.58 9.90
CA ILE A 24 -9.07 0.65 11.31
C ILE A 24 -9.57 2.06 11.66
N GLN A 25 -8.83 3.08 11.25
CA GLN A 25 -9.22 4.48 11.45
C GLN A 25 -10.56 4.79 10.78
N PHE A 26 -10.82 4.22 9.60
CA PHE A 26 -12.09 4.40 8.91
C PHE A 26 -13.24 3.69 9.63
N LYS A 27 -13.08 2.40 9.97
CA LYS A 27 -14.15 1.59 10.58
C LYS A 27 -14.56 2.11 11.96
N ASN A 28 -13.62 2.68 12.71
CA ASN A 28 -13.85 3.11 14.08
C ASN A 28 -14.09 4.62 14.22
N SER A 29 -14.09 5.38 13.13
CA SER A 29 -14.31 6.83 13.20
C SER A 29 -15.78 7.20 12.95
N PRO A 30 -16.55 7.54 13.99
CA PRO A 30 -17.92 8.05 13.84
C PRO A 30 -17.96 9.45 13.16
N TYR A 31 -16.79 10.06 12.90
CA TYR A 31 -16.65 11.38 12.29
C TYR A 31 -15.91 11.33 10.97
N ASN A 32 -15.98 10.23 10.22
CA ASN A 32 -15.40 10.21 8.89
C ASN A 32 -16.18 11.13 7.93
N LYS A 33 -15.82 12.42 7.95
CA LYS A 33 -16.45 13.49 7.17
C LYS A 33 -16.04 13.46 5.69
N GLN A 34 -15.09 12.61 5.30
CA GLN A 34 -14.55 12.53 3.94
C GLN A 34 -14.23 11.08 3.51
N PRO A 35 -15.27 10.22 3.37
CA PRO A 35 -15.09 8.82 2.99
C PRO A 35 -14.42 8.67 1.61
N GLU A 36 -14.71 9.55 0.67
CA GLU A 36 -14.12 9.55 -0.68
C GLU A 36 -12.60 9.79 -0.68
N ASN A 37 -12.11 10.73 0.14
CA ASN A 37 -10.69 11.00 0.26
C ASN A 37 -9.94 9.80 0.84
N THR A 38 -10.59 9.07 1.75
CA THR A 38 -10.03 7.85 2.34
C THR A 38 -10.03 6.71 1.33
N LEU A 39 -11.10 6.55 0.55
CA LEU A 39 -11.16 5.58 -0.55
C LEU A 39 -10.05 5.83 -1.59
N ARG A 40 -9.90 7.08 -2.05
CA ARG A 40 -8.82 7.45 -2.98
C ARG A 40 -7.43 7.14 -2.43
N LYS A 41 -7.20 7.40 -1.13
CA LYS A 41 -5.92 7.06 -0.48
C LYS A 41 -5.69 5.54 -0.44
N LYS A 42 -6.73 4.75 -0.16
CA LYS A 42 -6.65 3.27 -0.20
C LYS A 42 -6.34 2.76 -1.60
N GLU A 43 -7.04 3.26 -2.62
CA GLU A 43 -6.81 2.91 -4.02
C GLU A 43 -5.37 3.25 -4.44
N ALA A 44 -4.88 4.43 -4.08
CA ALA A 44 -3.49 4.83 -4.37
C ALA A 44 -2.46 3.88 -3.74
N LEU A 45 -2.65 3.49 -2.47
CA LEU A 45 -1.77 2.55 -1.78
C LEU A 45 -1.82 1.14 -2.42
N LEU A 46 -3.00 0.69 -2.84
CA LEU A 46 -3.17 -0.60 -3.52
C LEU A 46 -2.46 -0.61 -4.87
N MET A 47 -2.58 0.47 -5.65
CA MET A 47 -1.88 0.60 -6.94
C MET A 47 -0.36 0.58 -6.76
N GLU A 48 0.17 1.28 -5.75
CA GLU A 48 1.62 1.30 -5.49
C GLU A 48 2.13 -0.07 -5.04
N ILE A 49 1.39 -0.78 -4.19
CA ILE A 49 1.72 -2.17 -3.80
C ILE A 49 1.77 -3.07 -5.05
N GLU A 50 0.82 -2.94 -5.97
CA GLU A 50 0.78 -3.78 -7.17
C GLU A 50 1.93 -3.48 -8.12
N LYS A 51 2.28 -2.20 -8.30
CA LYS A 51 3.46 -1.79 -9.04
C LYS A 51 4.75 -2.36 -8.45
N LEU A 52 4.91 -2.32 -7.13
CA LEU A 52 6.08 -2.89 -6.46
C LEU A 52 6.14 -4.42 -6.63
N LYS A 53 5.02 -5.13 -6.61
CA LYS A 53 4.99 -6.57 -6.90
C LYS A 53 5.39 -6.87 -8.34
N GLN A 54 4.96 -6.07 -9.32
CA GLN A 54 5.38 -6.22 -10.71
C GLN A 54 6.89 -6.07 -10.84
N ILE A 55 7.46 -5.01 -10.27
CA ILE A 55 8.92 -4.77 -10.26
C ILE A 55 9.66 -5.94 -9.58
N ARG A 56 9.12 -6.45 -8.47
CA ARG A 56 9.67 -7.63 -7.77
C ARG A 56 9.69 -8.87 -8.67
N ASN A 57 8.58 -9.14 -9.36
CA ASN A 57 8.43 -10.32 -10.20
C ASN A 57 9.32 -10.23 -11.45
N GLU A 58 9.44 -9.05 -12.05
CA GLU A 58 10.39 -8.77 -13.14
C GLU A 58 11.82 -9.06 -12.71
N LYS A 59 12.22 -8.59 -11.52
CA LYS A 59 13.56 -8.85 -10.95
C LYS A 59 13.80 -10.33 -10.59
N LEU A 60 12.77 -11.08 -10.24
CA LEU A 60 12.87 -12.53 -9.98
C LEU A 60 12.97 -13.35 -11.27
N SER A 61 12.55 -12.77 -12.41
CA SER A 61 12.53 -13.43 -13.71
C SER A 61 13.78 -13.11 -14.54
N GLN A 62 14.67 -12.24 -14.03
CA GLN A 62 15.99 -11.90 -14.59
C GLN A 62 17.08 -12.77 -13.96
#